data_AF-A0A522C2M0-F1
#
_entry.id   AF-A0A522C2M0-F1
#
_cell.length_a   1.000
_cell.length_b   1.000
_cell.length_c   1.000
_cell.angle_alpha   90.00
_cell.angle_beta   90.00
_cell.angle_gamma   90.00
#
_symmetry.space_group_name_H-M   'P 1'
#
loop_
_entity.id
_entity.type
_entity.pdbx_description
1 polymer ?
#
loop_
_entity_poly.entity_id
_entity_poly.type
_entity_poly.pdbx_seq_one_letter_code
_entity_poly.pdbx_strand_id
1 'polypeptide(L)'
;SAPHIAAEVVHAARAEGAVTLDDVLSRRMRLSLRAKDAGLPAAPLAARLLAAETGQDATWAAAQVAAYADAVRKERGVLGLDGVMSELSQAG
;
A
#
# COMPACT_ATOMS: atom_id res chain seq x y z
N SER A 1 3.24 -12.08 5.53
CA SER A 1 2.41 -12.49 6.66
C SER A 1 1.57 -11.29 7.11
N ALA A 2 0.24 -11.36 6.99
CA ALA A 2 -0.66 -10.29 7.43
C ALA A 2 -0.51 -9.87 8.92
N PRO A 3 -0.13 -10.76 9.86
CA PRO A 3 0.11 -10.37 11.26
C PRO A 3 1.24 -9.37 11.46
N HIS A 4 2.32 -9.48 10.68
CA HIS A 4 3.46 -8.53 10.73
C HIS A 4 3.03 -7.14 10.23
N ILE A 5 2.22 -7.10 9.18
CA ILE A 5 1.72 -5.85 8.60
C ILE A 5 0.84 -5.11 9.62
N ALA A 6 -0.02 -5.83 10.35
CA ALA A 6 -0.87 -5.22 11.37
C ALA A 6 -0.08 -4.58 12.52
N ALA A 7 0.94 -5.27 13.04
CA ALA A 7 1.75 -4.77 14.15
C ALA A 7 2.52 -3.47 13.79
N GLU A 8 3.11 -3.45 12.60
CA GLU A 8 3.84 -2.29 12.08
C GLU A 8 2.92 -1.09 11.78
N VAL A 9 1.71 -1.33 11.25
CA VAL A 9 0.71 -0.27 11.02
C VAL A 9 0.33 0.41 12.33
N VAL A 10 0.07 -0.38 13.39
CA VAL A 10 -0.28 0.13 14.71
C VAL A 10 0.91 0.86 15.35
N HIS A 11 2.13 0.34 15.19
CA HIS A 11 3.33 0.99 15.69
C HIS A 11 3.57 2.36 15.03
N ALA A 12 3.48 2.43 13.70
CA ALA A 12 3.67 3.67 12.94
C ALA A 12 2.62 4.73 13.30
N ALA A 13 1.35 4.34 13.46
CA ALA A 13 0.27 5.25 13.85
C ALA A 13 0.47 5.86 15.25
N ARG A 14 0.95 5.06 16.21
CA ARG A 14 1.10 5.49 17.62
C ARG A 14 2.39 6.24 17.91
N ALA A 15 3.50 5.83 17.29
CA ALA A 15 4.82 6.40 17.58
C ALA A 15 5.12 7.69 16.80
N GLU A 16 4.52 7.85 15.60
CA GLU A 16 4.87 8.93 14.68
C GLU A 16 3.70 9.87 14.35
N GLY A 17 2.50 9.61 14.89
CA GLY A 17 1.29 10.42 14.66
C GLY A 17 0.58 10.10 13.35
N ALA A 18 -0.24 11.04 12.84
CA ALA A 18 -1.07 10.84 11.66
C ALA A 18 -0.26 10.62 10.37
N VAL A 19 -0.06 9.35 9.99
CA VAL A 19 0.62 8.92 8.76
C VAL A 19 -0.38 8.45 7.71
N THR A 20 -0.01 8.46 6.42
CA THR A 20 -0.85 7.94 5.32
C THR A 20 -0.59 6.46 5.06
N LEU A 21 -1.51 5.78 4.38
CA LEU A 21 -1.33 4.37 4.01
C LEU A 21 -0.11 4.17 3.09
N ASP A 22 0.11 5.12 2.19
CA ASP A 22 1.29 5.14 1.34
C ASP A 22 2.59 5.14 2.15
N ASP A 23 2.69 6.01 3.16
CA ASP A 23 3.88 6.12 4.01
C ASP A 23 4.22 4.80 4.74
N VAL A 24 3.19 4.08 5.19
CA VAL A 24 3.35 2.78 5.85
C VAL A 24 3.85 1.72 4.84
N LEU A 25 3.23 1.61 3.68
CA LEU A 25 3.49 0.51 2.74
C LEU A 25 4.70 0.77 1.83
N SER A 26 4.90 2.00 1.35
CA SER A 26 5.97 2.36 0.42
C SER A 26 7.29 2.68 1.11
N ARG A 27 7.26 3.40 2.25
CA ARG A 27 8.48 3.90 2.92
C ARG A 27 8.93 3.02 4.09
N ARG A 28 8.02 2.66 5.01
CA ARG A 28 8.39 1.85 6.20
C ARG A 28 8.53 0.36 5.89
N MET A 29 7.59 -0.21 5.14
CA MET A 29 7.66 -1.63 4.76
C MET A 29 8.40 -1.88 3.42
N ARG A 30 8.54 -0.84 2.59
CA ARG A 30 9.19 -0.90 1.27
C ARG A 30 8.56 -1.98 0.37
N LEU A 31 7.24 -2.22 0.50
CA LEU A 31 6.55 -3.27 -0.23
C LEU A 31 6.42 -2.95 -1.71
N SER A 32 6.32 -1.68 -2.11
CA SER A 32 6.36 -1.29 -3.52
C SER A 32 7.65 -1.73 -4.22
N LEU A 33 8.76 -1.79 -3.48
CA LEU A 33 10.08 -2.22 -3.95
C LEU A 33 10.35 -3.72 -3.78
N ARG A 34 9.82 -4.34 -2.72
CA ARG A 34 10.16 -5.72 -2.29
C ARG A 34 9.13 -6.77 -2.67
N ALA A 35 7.87 -6.38 -2.89
CA ALA A 35 6.77 -7.29 -3.17
C ALA A 35 6.28 -7.14 -4.61
N LYS A 36 6.10 -8.27 -5.30
CA LYS A 36 5.66 -8.31 -6.71
C LYS A 36 4.31 -7.60 -6.94
N ASP A 37 3.45 -7.59 -5.93
CA ASP A 37 2.13 -6.96 -5.91
C ASP A 37 2.10 -5.61 -5.17
N ALA A 38 3.27 -5.08 -4.79
CA ALA A 38 3.41 -3.87 -3.97
C ALA A 38 2.67 -3.92 -2.62
N GLY A 39 2.24 -5.09 -2.14
CA GLY A 39 1.43 -5.18 -0.92
C GLY A 39 -0.02 -4.69 -1.07
N LEU A 40 -0.51 -4.50 -2.30
CA LEU A 40 -1.91 -4.11 -2.57
C LEU A 40 -2.96 -5.02 -1.89
N PRO A 41 -2.80 -6.35 -1.80
CA PRO A 41 -3.75 -7.20 -1.10
C PRO A 41 -3.89 -6.90 0.39
N ALA A 42 -2.85 -6.31 1.02
CA ALA A 42 -2.85 -5.96 2.44
C ALA A 42 -3.35 -4.53 2.71
N ALA A 43 -3.44 -3.68 1.67
CA ALA A 43 -3.80 -2.26 1.79
C ALA A 43 -5.16 -2.02 2.49
N PRO A 44 -6.24 -2.78 2.22
CA PRO A 44 -7.52 -2.58 2.91
C PRO A 44 -7.47 -2.85 4.41
N LEU A 45 -6.74 -3.90 4.84
CA LEU A 45 -6.57 -4.22 6.24
C LEU A 45 -5.72 -3.15 6.95
N ALA A 46 -4.61 -2.75 6.32
CA ALA A 46 -3.72 -1.71 6.84
C ALA A 46 -4.45 -0.36 6.99
N ALA A 47 -5.25 0.04 6.00
CA ALA A 47 -6.01 1.29 6.05
C ALA A 47 -7.05 1.30 7.18
N ARG A 48 -7.72 0.17 7.41
CA ARG A 48 -8.69 0.02 8.52
C ARG A 48 -8.02 0.13 9.89
N LEU A 49 -6.87 -0.52 10.07
CA LEU A 49 -6.12 -0.45 11.32
C LEU A 49 -5.61 0.98 11.57
N LEU A 50 -5.08 1.62 10.53
CA LEU A 50 -4.62 3.01 10.60
C LEU A 50 -5.77 3.97 10.93
N ALA A 51 -6.96 3.78 10.34
CA ALA A 51 -8.12 4.60 10.63
C ALA A 51 -8.57 4.46 12.09
N ALA A 52 -8.63 3.22 12.60
CA ALA A 52 -9.00 2.95 13.99
C ALA A 52 -8.02 3.60 14.99
N GLU A 53 -6.72 3.56 14.71
CA GLU A 53 -5.69 4.13 15.58
C GLU A 53 -5.63 5.66 15.51
N THR A 54 -6.06 6.27 14.41
CA THR A 54 -6.01 7.73 14.19
C THR A 54 -7.36 8.43 14.39
N GLY A 55 -8.40 7.69 14.78
CA GLY A 55 -9.76 8.25 14.98
C GLY A 55 -10.48 8.61 13.68
N GLN A 56 -10.09 8.02 12.56
CA GLN A 56 -10.69 8.24 11.24
C GLN A 56 -11.77 7.19 10.93
N ASP A 57 -12.60 7.49 9.94
CA ASP A 57 -13.73 6.63 9.55
C ASP A 57 -13.39 5.69 8.37
N ALA A 58 -14.38 4.87 8.01
CA ALA A 58 -14.26 3.94 6.88
C ALA A 58 -14.12 4.64 5.53
N THR A 59 -14.67 5.85 5.40
CA THR A 59 -14.56 6.67 4.18
C THR A 59 -13.12 7.10 3.95
N TRP A 60 -12.47 7.57 5.01
CA TRP A 60 -11.05 7.91 5.01
C TRP A 60 -10.19 6.70 4.68
N ALA A 61 -10.48 5.54 5.28
CA ALA A 61 -9.76 4.30 4.98
C ALA A 61 -9.87 3.91 3.49
N ALA A 62 -11.06 4.01 2.90
CA ALA A 62 -11.27 3.74 1.48
C ALA A 62 -10.51 4.73 0.58
N ALA A 63 -10.51 6.02 0.92
CA ALA A 63 -9.78 7.05 0.20
C ALA A 63 -8.25 6.80 0.22
N GLN A 64 -7.72 6.35 1.35
CA GLN A 64 -6.30 5.99 1.47
C GLN A 64 -5.91 4.79 0.59
N VAL A 65 -6.77 3.77 0.52
CA VAL A 65 -6.54 2.60 -0.36
C VAL A 65 -6.52 3.04 -1.82
N ALA A 66 -7.47 3.87 -2.24
CA ALA A 66 -7.53 4.38 -3.61
C ALA A 66 -6.28 5.21 -3.96
N ALA A 67 -5.88 6.14 -3.08
CA ALA A 67 -4.70 6.97 -3.27
C ALA A 67 -3.41 6.13 -3.38
N TYR A 68 -3.27 5.10 -2.54
CA TYR A 68 -2.13 4.19 -2.59
C TYR A 68 -2.08 3.39 -3.89
N ALA A 69 -3.21 2.83 -4.33
CA ALA A 69 -3.30 2.09 -5.58
C ALA A 69 -2.91 2.95 -6.80
N ASP A 70 -3.34 4.22 -6.81
CA ASP A 70 -2.96 5.18 -7.84
C ASP A 70 -1.47 5.54 -7.81
N ALA A 71 -0.87 5.68 -6.63
CA ALA A 71 0.56 5.91 -6.47
C ALA A 71 1.37 4.74 -7.03
N VAL A 72 1.01 3.49 -6.67
CA VAL A 72 1.65 2.27 -7.19
C VAL A 72 1.51 2.17 -8.71
N ARG A 73 0.33 2.49 -9.27
CA ARG A 73 0.12 2.49 -10.73
C ARG A 73 1.04 3.49 -11.42
N LYS A 74 1.13 4.72 -10.91
CA LYS A 74 2.02 5.75 -11.45
C LYS A 74 3.48 5.34 -11.35
N GLU A 75 3.92 4.85 -10.21
CA GLU A 75 5.29 4.35 -10.00
C GLU A 75 5.63 3.27 -11.04
N ARG A 76 4.77 2.26 -11.21
CA ARG A 76 5.02 1.13 -12.14
C ARG A 76 4.96 1.52 -13.61
N GLY A 77 4.06 2.44 -13.98
CA GLY A 77 4.01 2.99 -15.34
C GLY A 77 5.22 3.87 -15.65
N VAL A 78 5.65 4.71 -14.70
CA VAL A 78 6.86 5.54 -14.84
C VAL A 78 8.15 4.69 -14.91
N LEU A 79 8.20 3.56 -14.20
CA LEU A 79 9.30 2.59 -14.25
C LEU A 79 9.28 1.69 -15.51
N GLY A 80 8.34 1.88 -16.44
CA GLY A 80 8.34 1.20 -17.74
C GLY A 80 7.97 -0.30 -17.67
N LEU A 81 7.26 -0.75 -16.64
CA LEU A 81 6.77 -2.13 -16.55
C LEU A 81 5.53 -2.40 -17.42
N ASP A 82 5.01 -1.36 -18.09
CA ASP A 82 3.88 -1.45 -19.01
C ASP A 82 4.18 -2.36 -20.22
N GLY A 83 5.45 -2.48 -20.61
CA GLY A 83 5.91 -3.38 -21.69
C GLY A 83 6.03 -4.84 -21.28
N VAL A 84 6.44 -5.11 -20.02
CA VAL A 84 6.72 -6.48 -19.54
C VAL A 84 5.45 -7.33 -19.45
N MET A 85 4.28 -6.71 -19.20
CA MET A 85 2.99 -7.41 -19.23
C MET A 85 2.44 -7.62 -20.65
N SER A 86 2.86 -6.79 -21.62
CA SER A 86 2.48 -6.93 -23.04
C SER A 86 3.25 -8.08 -23.71
N GLU A 87 4.55 -8.25 -23.41
CA GLU A 87 5.36 -9.35 -23.95
C GLU A 87 4.93 -10.74 -23.44
N LEU A 88 4.49 -10.84 -22.18
CA LEU A 88 3.96 -12.09 -21.63
C LEU A 88 2.56 -12.46 -22.19
N SER A 89 1.85 -11.51 -22.81
CA SER A 89 0.57 -11.76 -23.47
C SER A 89 0.71 -12.20 -24.93
N GLN A 90 1.90 -12.09 -25.53
CA GLN A 90 2.17 -12.46 -26.93
C GLN A 90 3.03 -13.74 -27.07
N ALA A 91 3.53 -14.30 -25.97
CA ALA A 91 4.27 -15.56 -25.94
C ALA A 91 3.35 -16.80 -25.79
N GLY A 92 2.22 -16.81 -26.50
CA GLY A 92 1.27 -17.91 -26.61
C GLY A 92 1.32 -18.57 -27.98
#